data_AF-A0A1E3W7T3-F1
#
_entry.id   AF-A0A1E3W7T3-F1
#
_cell.length_a   1.000
_cell.length_b   1.000
_cell.length_c   1.000
_cell.angle_alpha   90.00
_cell.angle_beta   90.00
_cell.angle_gamma   90.00
#
_symmetry.space_group_name_H-M   'P 1'
#
loop_
_entity.id
_entity.type
_entity.pdbx_description
1 polymer ?
#
loop_
_entity_poly.entity_id
_entity_poly.type
_entity_poly.pdbx_seq_one_letter_code
_entity_poly.pdbx_strand_id
1 'polypeptide(L)'
;MPYFTRAQIEAGALDGQGLEILHTDDPVELFFMQVQGSGLVHLDDGSTARLTYAGKNGHPYTSIARVLVDSGVLAADDIDMDAVKAWLREDPMRGRALMQKNESYVFFSVLSTEDAAQGPRGADGVPLSAGRSLAVDPAYIPLGSPVFVTVPDLADENGAAPFRRLMIAQDVGSAIRGPQRGDIFFGTGAAAGTIAGRTRFAAQFHVLMRKR
;
A
#
# COMPACT_ATOMS: atom_id res chain seq x y z
N MET A 1 -1.48 0.62 25.73
CA MET A 1 -0.38 1.53 25.31
C MET A 1 -0.25 1.45 23.80
N PRO A 2 0.16 2.53 23.10
CA PRO A 2 0.48 2.43 21.67
C PRO A 2 1.62 1.42 21.47
N TYR A 3 1.62 0.73 20.32
CA TYR A 3 2.60 -0.31 19.99
C TYR A 3 4.01 0.30 19.78
N PHE A 4 5.04 -0.52 19.57
CA PHE A 4 6.42 -0.05 19.36
C PHE A 4 6.57 0.78 18.08
N THR A 5 7.37 1.85 18.14
CA THR A 5 7.79 2.65 16.97
C THR A 5 8.77 1.87 16.10
N ARG A 6 8.95 2.31 14.84
CA ARG A 6 10.01 1.79 13.95
C ARG A 6 11.39 1.72 14.63
N ALA A 7 11.81 2.81 15.27
CA ALA A 7 13.12 2.88 15.91
C ALA A 7 13.28 1.84 17.04
N GLN A 8 12.22 1.61 17.82
CA GLN A 8 12.22 0.59 18.87
C GLN A 8 12.24 -0.83 18.31
N ILE A 9 11.47 -1.10 17.25
CA ILE A 9 11.45 -2.41 16.57
C ILE A 9 12.84 -2.72 15.99
N GLU A 10 13.44 -1.77 15.26
CA GLU A 10 14.79 -1.92 14.70
C GLU A 10 15.90 -1.98 15.77
N ALA A 11 15.60 -1.59 17.02
CA ALA A 11 16.51 -1.70 18.16
C ALA A 11 16.29 -3.00 18.97
N GLY A 12 15.43 -3.90 18.50
CA GLY A 12 15.26 -5.23 19.09
C GLY A 12 14.06 -5.37 20.01
N ALA A 13 13.07 -4.47 19.97
CA ALA A 13 11.87 -4.58 20.81
C ALA A 13 11.04 -5.85 20.56
N LEU A 14 11.29 -6.55 19.44
CA LEU A 14 10.64 -7.81 19.08
C LEU A 14 11.56 -9.04 19.20
N ASP A 15 12.81 -8.86 19.65
CA ASP A 15 13.80 -9.93 19.69
C ASP A 15 13.38 -11.06 20.62
N GLY A 16 13.67 -12.29 20.20
CA GLY A 16 13.37 -13.51 20.97
C GLY A 16 11.91 -13.95 20.94
N GLN A 17 11.05 -13.32 20.13
CA GLN A 17 9.65 -13.70 19.97
C GLN A 17 9.40 -14.68 18.82
N GLY A 18 10.38 -14.92 17.94
CA GLY A 18 10.25 -15.83 16.80
C GLY A 18 9.21 -15.38 15.76
N LEU A 19 9.15 -14.07 15.53
CA LEU A 19 8.17 -13.42 14.63
C LEU A 19 8.75 -13.16 13.23
N GLU A 20 10.03 -13.40 13.03
CA GLU A 20 10.76 -13.18 11.79
C GLU A 20 10.28 -14.17 10.73
N ILE A 21 9.80 -13.66 9.59
CA ILE A 21 9.37 -14.51 8.46
C ILE A 21 10.48 -14.67 7.41
N LEU A 22 11.33 -13.66 7.25
CA LEU A 22 12.46 -13.60 6.31
C LEU A 22 13.48 -12.56 6.82
N HIS A 23 14.74 -12.70 6.41
CA HIS A 23 15.78 -11.68 6.56
C HIS A 23 16.09 -11.06 5.19
N THR A 24 16.46 -9.79 5.18
CA THR A 24 16.85 -9.03 3.99
C THR A 24 18.23 -8.42 4.19
N ASP A 25 18.98 -8.33 3.11
CA ASP A 25 20.31 -7.74 3.02
C ASP A 25 20.27 -6.20 2.84
N ASP A 26 19.14 -5.65 2.38
CA ASP A 26 18.96 -4.21 2.15
C ASP A 26 17.83 -3.60 3.00
N PRO A 27 18.16 -2.89 4.10
CA PRO A 27 17.16 -2.23 4.94
C PRO A 27 16.41 -1.09 4.23
N VAL A 28 16.99 -0.51 3.16
CA VAL A 28 16.34 0.53 2.35
C VAL A 28 15.24 -0.09 1.50
N GLU A 29 15.49 -1.22 0.84
CA GLU A 29 14.45 -1.93 0.09
C GLU A 29 13.34 -2.45 1.02
N LEU A 30 13.69 -2.97 2.20
CA LEU A 30 12.70 -3.34 3.22
C LEU A 30 11.82 -2.15 3.62
N PHE A 31 12.43 -0.99 3.87
CA PHE A 31 11.69 0.23 4.22
C PHE A 31 10.70 0.60 3.11
N PHE A 32 11.14 0.63 1.85
CA PHE A 32 10.25 0.97 0.74
C PHE A 32 9.16 -0.09 0.52
N MET A 33 9.48 -1.37 0.68
CA MET A 33 8.48 -2.45 0.66
C MET A 33 7.42 -2.24 1.75
N GLN A 34 7.80 -1.80 2.95
CA GLN A 34 6.86 -1.43 4.02
C GLN A 34 6.01 -0.22 3.67
N VAL A 35 6.57 0.78 2.99
CA VAL A 35 5.80 1.93 2.50
C VAL A 35 4.79 1.52 1.44
N GLN A 36 5.13 0.59 0.55
CA GLN A 36 4.23 0.06 -0.48
C GLN A 36 3.22 -0.97 0.06
N GLY A 37 3.52 -1.63 1.18
CA GLY A 37 2.63 -2.62 1.82
C GLY A 37 2.65 -4.02 1.21
N SER A 38 3.49 -4.27 0.20
CA SER A 38 3.71 -5.60 -0.37
C SER A 38 5.04 -5.65 -1.12
N GLY A 39 5.54 -6.86 -1.40
CA GLY A 39 6.75 -7.02 -2.20
C GLY A 39 7.00 -8.47 -2.64
N LEU A 40 7.91 -8.62 -3.60
CA LEU A 40 8.42 -9.92 -4.03
C LEU A 40 9.87 -10.02 -3.58
N VAL A 41 10.17 -11.00 -2.73
CA VAL A 41 11.51 -11.27 -2.22
C VAL A 41 12.10 -12.42 -3.03
N HIS A 42 13.33 -12.24 -3.51
CA HIS A 42 14.12 -13.31 -4.10
C HIS A 42 14.95 -13.95 -2.99
N LEU A 43 14.87 -15.27 -2.86
CA LEU A 43 15.57 -16.03 -1.83
C LEU A 43 16.89 -16.58 -2.38
N ASP A 44 17.81 -16.92 -1.48
CA ASP A 44 19.16 -17.42 -1.82
C ASP A 44 19.13 -18.74 -2.60
N ASP A 45 18.04 -19.51 -2.48
CA ASP A 45 17.81 -20.76 -3.23
C ASP A 45 17.26 -20.54 -4.65
N GLY A 46 17.10 -19.28 -5.06
CA GLY A 46 16.54 -18.88 -6.35
C GLY A 46 15.02 -18.91 -6.43
N SER A 47 14.33 -19.30 -5.36
CA SER A 47 12.88 -19.20 -5.27
C SER A 47 12.43 -17.76 -4.95
N THR A 48 11.12 -17.52 -5.01
CA THR A 48 10.55 -16.21 -4.69
C THR A 48 9.45 -16.33 -3.64
N ALA A 49 9.41 -15.40 -2.71
CA ALA A 49 8.37 -15.27 -1.70
C ALA A 49 7.63 -13.96 -1.92
N ARG A 50 6.30 -14.03 -2.03
CA ARG A 50 5.46 -12.83 -2.10
C ARG A 50 5.03 -12.44 -0.69
N LEU A 51 5.33 -11.23 -0.28
CA LEU A 51 4.92 -10.68 1.01
C LEU A 51 3.74 -9.73 0.82
N THR A 52 2.75 -9.85 1.70
CA THR A 52 1.57 -8.98 1.73
C THR A 52 1.40 -8.36 3.12
N TYR A 53 0.77 -7.19 3.18
CA TYR A 53 0.43 -6.50 4.41
C TYR A 53 -0.35 -7.43 5.37
N ALA A 54 0.11 -7.51 6.61
CA ALA A 54 -0.56 -8.25 7.70
C ALA A 54 -0.96 -7.33 8.87
N GLY A 55 -0.48 -6.09 8.90
CA GLY A 55 -0.78 -5.15 9.96
C GLY A 55 0.22 -4.00 10.04
N LYS A 56 -0.03 -3.07 10.96
CA LYS A 56 0.90 -1.99 11.29
C LYS A 56 0.85 -1.64 12.77
N ASN A 57 1.90 -1.00 13.26
CA ASN A 57 2.03 -0.57 14.65
C ASN A 57 1.11 0.60 15.08
N GLY A 58 0.36 1.18 14.14
CA GLY A 58 -0.64 2.23 14.41
C GLY A 58 -0.10 3.67 14.49
N HIS A 59 1.22 3.86 14.41
CA HIS A 59 1.86 5.19 14.38
C HIS A 59 1.63 5.92 13.05
N PRO A 60 1.68 7.27 13.03
CA PRO A 60 1.51 8.04 11.79
C PRO A 60 2.64 7.79 10.81
N TYR A 61 2.32 7.90 9.51
CA TYR A 61 3.31 7.86 8.45
C TYR A 61 4.00 9.22 8.29
N THR A 62 5.33 9.22 8.19
CA THR A 62 6.15 10.40 7.87
C THR A 62 6.82 10.22 6.51
N SER A 63 6.63 11.15 5.58
CA SER A 63 7.32 11.14 4.30
C SER A 63 8.79 11.56 4.44
N ILE A 64 9.73 10.63 4.27
CA ILE A 64 11.16 10.93 4.34
C ILE A 64 11.65 11.80 3.17
N ALA A 65 11.02 11.68 2.00
CA ALA A 65 11.29 12.53 0.85
C ALA A 65 10.96 13.99 1.19
N ARG A 66 9.82 14.23 1.84
CA ARG A 66 9.42 15.56 2.32
C ARG A 66 10.42 16.12 3.33
N VAL A 67 10.92 15.29 4.25
CA VAL A 67 11.93 15.70 5.23
C VAL A 67 13.23 16.13 4.54
N LEU A 68 13.67 15.44 3.49
CA LEU A 68 14.87 15.80 2.72
C LEU A 68 14.71 17.15 2.01
N VAL A 69 13.54 17.42 1.43
CA VAL A 69 13.24 18.71 0.79
C VAL A 69 13.15 19.83 1.82
N ASP A 70 12.38 19.63 2.88
CA ASP A 70 12.15 20.66 3.91
C ASP A 70 13.45 21.01 4.67
N SER A 71 14.45 20.10 4.68
CA SER A 71 15.78 20.34 5.24
C SER A 71 16.80 20.92 4.25
N GLY A 72 16.43 21.12 2.98
CA GLY A 72 17.31 21.64 1.94
C GLY A 72 18.40 20.68 1.48
N VAL A 73 18.31 19.40 1.85
CA VAL A 73 19.30 18.37 1.48
C VAL A 73 19.11 17.95 0.02
N LEU A 74 17.87 17.87 -0.45
CA LEU A 74 17.52 17.65 -1.86
C LEU A 74 16.62 18.79 -2.35
N ALA A 75 16.81 19.21 -3.59
CA ALA A 75 15.89 20.14 -4.24
C ALA A 75 14.55 19.43 -4.55
N ALA A 76 13.45 20.18 -4.47
CA ALA A 76 12.12 19.64 -4.75
C ALA A 76 11.98 19.15 -6.20
N ASP A 77 12.72 19.75 -7.14
CA ASP A 77 12.67 19.41 -8.56
C ASP A 77 13.47 18.14 -8.90
N ASP A 78 14.42 17.74 -8.03
CA ASP A 78 15.31 16.60 -8.23
C ASP A 78 14.91 15.37 -7.40
N ILE A 79 13.80 15.42 -6.66
CA ILE A 79 13.44 14.32 -5.76
C ILE A 79 12.57 13.27 -6.44
N ASP A 80 13.18 12.12 -6.69
CA ASP A 80 12.48 10.89 -7.04
C ASP A 80 12.85 9.74 -6.09
N MET A 81 12.23 8.58 -6.30
CA MET A 81 12.44 7.39 -5.47
C MET A 81 13.91 6.92 -5.48
N ASP A 82 14.55 6.99 -6.64
CA ASP A 82 15.91 6.48 -6.83
C ASP A 82 16.93 7.43 -6.19
N ALA A 83 16.72 8.74 -6.29
CA ALA A 83 17.51 9.76 -5.59
C ALA A 83 17.44 9.58 -4.07
N VAL A 84 16.25 9.35 -3.51
CA VAL A 84 16.08 9.10 -2.07
C VAL A 84 16.76 7.80 -1.67
N LYS A 85 16.59 6.71 -2.43
CA LYS A 85 17.27 5.42 -2.17
C LYS A 85 18.79 5.57 -2.20
N ALA A 86 19.33 6.27 -3.19
CA ALA A 86 20.77 6.53 -3.30
C ALA A 86 21.29 7.30 -2.08
N TRP A 87 20.58 8.36 -1.68
CA TRP A 87 20.93 9.15 -0.49
C TRP A 87 20.93 8.33 0.80
N LEU A 88 19.97 7.42 0.97
CA LEU A 88 19.88 6.55 2.14
C LEU A 88 21.02 5.54 2.22
N ARG A 89 21.51 5.07 1.07
CA ARG A 89 22.61 4.08 0.97
C ARG A 89 23.99 4.70 1.07
N GLU A 90 24.13 5.99 0.74
CA GLU A 90 25.41 6.72 0.80
C GLU A 90 26.00 6.74 2.22
N ASP A 91 25.17 6.97 3.23
CA ASP A 91 25.54 6.92 4.65
C ASP A 91 24.50 6.09 5.41
N PRO A 92 24.77 4.80 5.71
CA PRO A 92 23.80 3.91 6.36
C PRO A 92 23.34 4.38 7.74
N MET A 93 24.20 5.07 8.50
CA MET A 93 23.85 5.61 9.82
C MET A 93 22.84 6.76 9.68
N ARG A 94 23.14 7.70 8.78
CA ARG A 94 22.24 8.83 8.48
C ARG A 94 20.95 8.37 7.82
N GLY A 95 21.04 7.40 6.91
CA GLY A 95 19.91 6.79 6.24
C GLY A 95 18.96 6.12 7.22
N ARG A 96 19.50 5.32 8.16
CA ARG A 96 18.72 4.72 9.26
C ARG A 96 18.01 5.78 10.09
N ALA A 97 18.72 6.83 10.52
CA ALA A 97 18.13 7.91 11.30
C ALA A 97 17.00 8.65 10.55
N LEU A 98 17.13 8.83 9.23
CA LEU A 98 16.06 9.42 8.41
C LEU A 98 14.85 8.49 8.31
N MET A 99 15.06 7.20 8.00
CA MET A 99 13.98 6.20 7.92
C MET A 99 13.20 6.11 9.23
N GLN A 100 13.90 6.20 10.37
CA GLN A 100 13.30 6.17 11.71
C GLN A 100 12.42 7.37 12.05
N LYS A 101 12.47 8.48 11.29
CA LYS A 101 11.48 9.57 11.41
C LYS A 101 10.07 9.13 11.01
N ASN A 102 9.95 8.07 10.22
CA ASN A 102 8.68 7.40 9.97
C ASN A 102 8.43 6.36 11.06
N GLU A 103 7.69 6.76 12.11
CA GLU A 103 7.36 5.88 13.23
C GLU A 103 6.48 4.69 12.81
N SER A 104 5.74 4.82 11.71
CA SER A 104 4.93 3.74 11.13
C SER A 104 5.79 2.55 10.70
N TYR A 105 5.41 1.37 11.17
CA TYR A 105 6.03 0.09 10.85
C TYR A 105 4.96 -0.90 10.35
N VAL A 106 5.21 -1.52 9.20
CA VAL A 106 4.32 -2.48 8.56
C VAL A 106 4.83 -3.90 8.80
N PHE A 107 3.91 -4.79 9.19
CA PHE A 107 4.14 -6.21 9.35
C PHE A 107 3.59 -6.95 8.12
N PHE A 108 4.24 -8.06 7.76
CA PHE A 108 3.91 -8.84 6.59
C PHE A 108 3.53 -10.27 6.95
N SER A 109 2.84 -10.93 6.03
CA SER A 109 2.71 -12.37 5.95
C SER A 109 3.23 -12.86 4.61
N VAL A 110 3.73 -14.10 4.57
CA VAL A 110 4.06 -14.78 3.32
C VAL A 110 2.75 -15.21 2.66
N LEU A 111 2.54 -14.75 1.43
CA LEU A 111 1.40 -15.17 0.63
C LEU A 111 1.67 -16.58 0.10
N SER A 112 0.79 -17.52 0.44
CA SER A 112 0.90 -18.89 -0.07
C SER A 112 0.76 -18.92 -1.61
N THR A 113 1.26 -19.95 -2.27
CA THR A 113 1.11 -20.13 -3.72
C THR A 113 -0.37 -20.22 -4.13
N GLU A 114 -1.21 -20.82 -3.30
CA GLU A 114 -2.66 -20.87 -3.50
C GLU A 114 -3.31 -19.49 -3.35
N ASP A 115 -2.91 -18.69 -2.37
CA ASP A 115 -3.41 -17.32 -2.20
C ASP A 115 -2.89 -16.39 -3.31
N ALA A 116 -1.67 -16.59 -3.79
CA ALA A 116 -1.10 -15.84 -4.90
C ALA A 116 -1.89 -16.05 -6.21
N ALA A 117 -2.45 -17.26 -6.40
CA ALA A 117 -3.35 -17.55 -7.51
C ALA A 117 -4.74 -16.92 -7.35
N GLN A 118 -5.17 -16.61 -6.11
CA GLN A 118 -6.48 -16.02 -5.82
C GLN A 118 -6.48 -14.48 -5.90
N GLY A 119 -5.31 -13.84 -5.97
CA GLY A 119 -5.16 -12.38 -6.00
C GLY A 119 -4.96 -11.77 -4.60
N PRO A 120 -4.56 -10.48 -4.51
CA PRO A 120 -4.36 -9.82 -3.21
C PRO A 120 -5.66 -9.80 -2.41
N ARG A 121 -5.57 -9.96 -1.09
CA ARG A 121 -6.74 -9.88 -0.19
C ARG A 121 -6.96 -8.45 0.28
N GLY A 122 -8.21 -8.02 0.31
CA GLY A 122 -8.59 -6.71 0.86
C GLY A 122 -8.54 -6.69 2.39
N ALA A 123 -8.82 -5.52 2.96
CA ALA A 123 -8.95 -5.30 4.39
C ALA A 123 -9.95 -6.22 5.12
N ASP A 124 -10.94 -6.77 4.40
CA ASP A 124 -11.90 -7.76 4.92
C ASP A 124 -11.39 -9.22 4.86
N GLY A 125 -10.18 -9.44 4.35
CA GLY A 125 -9.57 -10.76 4.18
C GLY A 125 -10.06 -11.54 2.96
N VAL A 126 -10.91 -10.95 2.12
CA VAL A 126 -11.45 -11.56 0.90
C VAL A 126 -10.57 -11.19 -0.30
N PRO A 127 -10.30 -12.12 -1.24
CA PRO A 127 -9.56 -11.80 -2.46
C PRO A 127 -10.21 -10.68 -3.27
N LEU A 128 -9.39 -9.75 -3.73
CA LEU A 128 -9.80 -8.63 -4.57
C LEU A 128 -10.03 -9.10 -6.00
N SER A 129 -11.13 -8.65 -6.57
CA SER A 129 -11.55 -8.92 -7.93
C SER A 129 -11.28 -7.70 -8.80
N ALA A 130 -10.47 -7.87 -9.86
CA ALA A 130 -10.11 -6.80 -10.77
C ALA A 130 -11.36 -6.09 -11.36
N GLY A 131 -11.37 -4.76 -11.31
CA GLY A 131 -12.49 -3.91 -11.72
C GLY A 131 -13.75 -4.04 -10.86
N ARG A 132 -13.73 -4.83 -9.79
CA ARG A 132 -14.90 -5.10 -8.93
C ARG A 132 -14.66 -4.79 -7.46
N SER A 133 -13.41 -4.74 -7.01
CA SER A 133 -13.08 -4.32 -5.65
C SER A 133 -12.66 -2.86 -5.60
N LEU A 134 -13.14 -2.18 -4.56
CA LEU A 134 -12.94 -0.75 -4.32
C LEU A 134 -12.35 -0.57 -2.92
N ALA A 135 -11.23 0.15 -2.82
CA ALA A 135 -10.76 0.65 -1.53
C ALA A 135 -11.56 1.90 -1.16
N VAL A 136 -11.99 2.02 0.09
CA VAL A 136 -12.82 3.13 0.58
C VAL A 136 -12.35 3.64 1.95
N ASP A 137 -12.91 4.76 2.39
CA ASP A 137 -12.81 5.18 3.79
C ASP A 137 -13.91 4.49 4.63
N PRO A 138 -13.56 3.55 5.52
CA PRO A 138 -14.54 2.79 6.30
C PRO A 138 -15.32 3.65 7.31
N ALA A 139 -14.88 4.88 7.59
CA ALA A 139 -15.64 5.81 8.41
C ALA A 139 -16.93 6.30 7.72
N TYR A 140 -17.00 6.19 6.38
CA TYR A 140 -18.13 6.66 5.58
C TYR A 140 -18.83 5.52 4.82
N ILE A 141 -18.07 4.55 4.31
CA ILE A 141 -18.59 3.42 3.53
C ILE A 141 -18.17 2.13 4.22
N PRO A 142 -19.09 1.38 4.85
CA PRO A 142 -18.75 0.11 5.48
C PRO A 142 -18.11 -0.88 4.50
N LEU A 143 -17.12 -1.64 4.98
CA LEU A 143 -16.58 -2.75 4.21
C LEU A 143 -17.68 -3.79 3.93
N GLY A 144 -17.62 -4.40 2.75
CA GLY A 144 -18.65 -5.28 2.19
C GLY A 144 -19.81 -4.55 1.50
N SER A 145 -19.92 -3.22 1.59
CA SER A 145 -21.00 -2.49 0.92
C SER A 145 -20.87 -2.55 -0.62
N PRO A 146 -21.96 -2.85 -1.35
CA PRO A 146 -21.99 -2.65 -2.79
C PRO A 146 -22.05 -1.15 -3.10
N VAL A 147 -21.14 -0.68 -3.95
CA VAL A 147 -21.03 0.72 -4.38
C VAL A 147 -21.10 0.76 -5.90
N PHE A 148 -22.09 1.48 -6.44
CA PHE A 148 -22.15 1.77 -7.86
C PHE A 148 -21.33 3.03 -8.14
N VAL A 149 -20.23 2.85 -8.85
CA VAL A 149 -19.26 3.90 -9.19
C VAL A 149 -19.47 4.34 -10.63
N THR A 150 -19.65 5.65 -10.81
CA THR A 150 -19.70 6.30 -12.12
C THR A 150 -18.52 7.26 -12.24
N VAL A 151 -17.71 7.10 -13.27
CA VAL A 151 -16.57 7.99 -13.58
C VAL A 151 -16.73 8.48 -15.01
N PRO A 152 -17.18 9.74 -15.23
CA PRO A 152 -17.49 10.25 -16.56
C PRO A 152 -16.34 10.19 -17.56
N ASP A 153 -15.14 10.53 -17.10
CA ASP A 153 -13.95 10.72 -17.93
C ASP A 153 -13.02 9.49 -17.98
N LEU A 154 -13.47 8.36 -17.44
CA LEU A 154 -12.75 7.09 -17.50
C LEU A 154 -13.46 6.15 -18.47
N ALA A 155 -12.71 5.55 -19.39
CA ALA A 155 -13.21 4.48 -20.24
C ALA A 155 -13.25 3.16 -19.46
N ASP A 156 -14.22 2.30 -19.78
CA ASP A 156 -14.26 0.93 -19.29
C ASP A 156 -13.24 0.02 -20.00
N GLU A 157 -13.22 -1.24 -19.62
CA GLU A 157 -12.32 -2.26 -20.18
C GLU A 157 -12.53 -2.51 -21.69
N ASN A 158 -13.66 -2.09 -22.25
CA ASN A 158 -13.96 -2.15 -23.69
C ASN A 158 -13.66 -0.83 -24.42
N GLY A 159 -13.11 0.17 -23.71
CA GLY A 159 -12.84 1.49 -24.23
C GLY A 159 -14.06 2.41 -24.29
N ALA A 160 -15.20 2.03 -23.70
CA ALA A 160 -16.41 2.83 -23.69
C ALA A 160 -16.48 3.73 -22.45
N ALA A 161 -16.74 5.03 -22.65
CA ALA A 161 -17.01 5.98 -21.57
C ALA A 161 -18.52 6.31 -21.51
N PRO A 162 -19.09 6.54 -20.32
CA PRO A 162 -18.39 6.61 -19.02
C PRO A 162 -18.26 5.24 -18.33
N PHE A 163 -17.19 5.06 -17.56
CA PHE A 163 -17.03 3.91 -16.67
C PHE A 163 -18.18 3.90 -15.66
N ARG A 164 -18.94 2.81 -15.66
CA ARG A 164 -20.09 2.58 -14.77
C ARG A 164 -20.06 1.16 -14.27
N ARG A 165 -19.80 0.96 -12.99
CA ARG A 165 -19.63 -0.38 -12.45
C ARG A 165 -20.13 -0.50 -11.02
N LEU A 166 -20.86 -1.59 -10.77
CA LEU A 166 -21.11 -2.06 -9.41
C LEU A 166 -19.85 -2.76 -8.91
N MET A 167 -19.37 -2.28 -7.77
CA MET A 167 -18.15 -2.71 -7.08
C MET A 167 -18.48 -3.04 -5.62
N ILE A 168 -17.58 -3.75 -4.93
CA ILE A 168 -17.68 -4.03 -3.50
C ILE A 168 -16.56 -3.27 -2.77
N ALA A 169 -16.92 -2.56 -1.70
CA ALA A 169 -15.97 -1.95 -0.78
C ALA A 169 -15.22 -3.02 0.02
N GLN A 170 -14.08 -3.51 -0.46
CA GLN A 170 -13.37 -4.65 0.15
C GLN A 170 -12.03 -4.27 0.77
N ASP A 171 -11.55 -3.05 0.52
CA ASP A 171 -10.21 -2.66 0.93
C ASP A 171 -10.16 -1.26 1.54
N VAL A 172 -9.02 -0.93 2.14
CA VAL A 172 -8.74 0.40 2.71
C VAL A 172 -7.38 0.88 2.26
N GLY A 173 -7.24 2.18 2.07
CA GLY A 173 -5.95 2.81 1.80
C GLY A 173 -5.71 3.97 2.74
N SER A 174 -4.47 4.15 3.21
CA SER A 174 -4.12 5.27 4.10
C SER A 174 -4.44 6.64 3.49
N ALA A 175 -4.29 6.75 2.16
CA ALA A 175 -4.60 7.93 1.35
C ALA A 175 -6.07 8.01 0.88
N ILE A 176 -6.89 7.00 1.17
CA ILE A 176 -8.30 6.94 0.77
C ILE A 176 -9.15 7.46 1.93
N ARG A 177 -9.40 8.76 1.91
CA ARG A 177 -10.08 9.50 2.98
C ARG A 177 -11.26 10.30 2.45
N GLY A 178 -12.38 10.26 3.17
CA GLY A 178 -13.60 10.99 2.87
C GLY A 178 -14.71 10.16 2.20
N PRO A 179 -15.92 10.74 2.10
CA PRO A 179 -17.14 10.01 1.71
C PRO A 179 -17.21 9.60 0.23
N GLN A 180 -16.46 10.29 -0.63
CA GLN A 180 -16.49 10.10 -2.09
C GLN A 180 -15.07 9.98 -2.64
N ARG A 181 -14.24 9.20 -1.95
CA ARG A 181 -12.87 8.85 -2.33
C ARG A 181 -12.77 7.33 -2.35
N GLY A 182 -12.27 6.79 -3.45
CA GLY A 182 -11.98 5.37 -3.53
C GLY A 182 -10.87 5.08 -4.53
N ASP A 183 -10.32 3.88 -4.43
CA ASP A 183 -9.29 3.36 -5.33
C ASP A 183 -9.79 2.08 -5.98
N ILE A 184 -9.75 2.03 -7.31
CA ILE A 184 -10.24 0.88 -8.09
C ILE A 184 -9.12 -0.14 -8.19
N PHE A 185 -9.35 -1.35 -7.70
CA PHE A 185 -8.42 -2.43 -7.93
C PHE A 185 -8.52 -2.90 -9.39
N PHE A 186 -7.58 -2.51 -10.25
CA PHE A 186 -7.56 -2.89 -11.67
C PHE A 186 -6.97 -4.28 -11.94
N GLY A 187 -6.54 -5.01 -10.90
CA GLY A 187 -5.86 -6.29 -11.03
C GLY A 187 -4.35 -6.19 -10.80
N THR A 188 -3.63 -7.26 -11.14
CA THR A 188 -2.17 -7.37 -10.95
C THR A 188 -1.42 -7.31 -12.27
N GLY A 189 -0.19 -6.79 -12.26
CA GLY A 189 0.71 -6.76 -13.41
C GLY A 189 0.82 -5.38 -14.08
N ALA A 190 1.73 -5.26 -15.05
CA ALA A 190 2.13 -3.98 -15.65
C ALA A 190 0.98 -3.21 -16.33
N ALA A 191 0.08 -3.94 -17.00
CA ALA A 191 -1.09 -3.33 -17.64
C ALA A 191 -2.04 -2.70 -16.61
N ALA A 192 -2.34 -3.41 -15.53
CA ALA A 192 -3.17 -2.90 -14.43
C ALA A 192 -2.52 -1.69 -13.75
N GLY A 193 -1.21 -1.75 -13.50
CA GLY A 193 -0.46 -0.63 -12.93
C GLY A 193 -0.47 0.63 -13.81
N THR A 194 -0.40 0.46 -15.14
CA THR A 194 -0.48 1.59 -16.09
C THR A 194 -1.84 2.28 -16.04
N ILE A 195 -2.94 1.52 -15.95
CA ILE A 195 -4.29 2.07 -15.83
C ILE A 195 -4.47 2.75 -14.46
N ALA A 196 -4.06 2.08 -13.38
CA ALA A 196 -4.14 2.60 -12.03
C ALA A 196 -3.38 3.94 -11.89
N GLY A 197 -2.14 4.01 -12.39
CA GLY A 197 -1.31 5.22 -12.29
C GLY A 197 -1.86 6.44 -13.05
N ARG A 198 -2.74 6.23 -14.05
CA ARG A 198 -3.40 7.31 -14.79
C ARG A 198 -4.79 7.67 -14.24
N THR A 199 -5.30 6.88 -13.30
CA THR A 199 -6.66 7.04 -12.78
C THR A 199 -6.70 8.15 -11.73
N ARG A 200 -7.08 9.35 -12.17
CA ARG A 200 -7.31 10.50 -11.29
C ARG A 200 -8.46 11.34 -11.81
N PHE A 201 -9.68 10.85 -11.57
CA PHE A 201 -10.91 11.43 -12.14
C PHE A 201 -11.93 11.76 -11.06
N ALA A 202 -12.84 12.68 -11.40
CA ALA A 202 -14.04 12.89 -10.61
C ALA A 202 -14.98 11.67 -10.75
N ALA A 203 -15.52 11.19 -9.63
CA ALA A 203 -16.37 10.01 -9.59
C ALA A 203 -17.60 10.26 -8.74
N GLN A 204 -18.72 9.60 -9.03
CA GLN A 204 -19.95 9.58 -8.23
C GLN A 204 -20.16 8.20 -7.63
N PHE A 205 -20.44 8.15 -6.32
CA PHE A 205 -20.63 6.90 -5.58
C PHE A 205 -22.08 6.80 -5.13
N HIS A 206 -22.74 5.69 -5.47
CA HIS A 206 -24.05 5.34 -4.92
C HIS A 206 -23.87 4.09 -4.07
N VAL A 207 -24.02 4.20 -2.75
CA VAL A 207 -23.88 3.08 -1.82
C VAL A 207 -25.22 2.38 -1.69
N LEU A 208 -25.25 1.08 -1.99
CA LEU A 208 -26.46 0.28 -1.90
C LEU A 208 -26.61 -0.26 -0.48
N MET A 209 -27.74 0.04 0.14
CA MET A 209 -28.07 -0.40 1.49
C MET A 209 -29.15 -1.48 1.42
N ARG A 210 -29.04 -2.47 2.31
CA ARG A 210 -30.10 -3.49 2.46
C ARG A 210 -31.42 -2.78 2.82
N LYS A 211 -32.47 -3.08 2.06
CA LYS A 211 -33.83 -2.66 2.41
C LYS A 211 -34.22 -3.35 3.73
N ARG A 212 -34.60 -2.54 4.73
CA ARG A 212 -35.11 -3.03 6.02
C ARG A 212 -36.48 -3.67 5.84
#